data_AF-A6MT70-F1
#
_entry.id   AF-A6MT70-F1
#
_cell.length_a   1.000
_cell.length_b   1.000
_cell.length_c   1.000
_cell.angle_alpha   90.00
_cell.angle_beta   90.00
_cell.angle_gamma   90.00
#
_symmetry.space_group_name_H-M   'P 1'
#
loop_
_entity.id
_entity.type
_entity.pdbx_description
1 polymer ?
#
loop_
_entity_poly.entity_id
_entity_poly.type
_entity_poly.pdbx_seq_one_letter_code
_entity_poly.pdbx_strand_id
1 'polypeptide(L)'
;SVNELIGFTVVLLIVLMAYAECGLVLFGVNDAKFCSLSNSLISIMSLAASKFAYEEITDKNKVITRIYYISFVLLVYVLLVLHACLSILLAAYDEISATVKTRKSKLIVVVRMFFISLYDLLYLVFCRKRKFRQKV
;
A
#
# COMPACT_ATOMS: atom_id res chain seq x y z
N SER A 1 -3.42 11.54 4.98
CA SER A 1 -3.89 11.45 3.57
C SER A 1 -2.99 12.24 2.60
N VAL A 2 -2.69 13.53 2.83
CA VAL A 2 -1.82 14.31 1.91
C VAL A 2 -0.33 13.96 2.01
N ASN A 3 0.21 13.70 3.20
CA ASN A 3 1.64 13.35 3.36
C ASN A 3 2.00 12.00 2.69
N GLU A 4 1.07 11.04 2.74
CA GLU A 4 1.19 9.75 2.06
C GLU A 4 1.22 9.93 0.53
N LEU A 5 0.34 10.79 0.01
CA LEU A 5 0.24 11.10 -1.42
C LEU A 5 1.48 11.86 -1.93
N ILE A 6 2.00 12.78 -1.12
CA ILE A 6 3.24 13.50 -1.41
C ILE A 6 4.42 12.51 -1.41
N GLY A 7 4.49 11.61 -0.43
CA GLY A 7 5.51 10.55 -0.38
C GLY A 7 5.49 9.68 -1.63
N PHE A 8 4.30 9.25 -2.07
CA PHE A 8 4.14 8.51 -3.33
C PHE A 8 4.64 9.30 -4.55
N THR A 9 4.27 10.59 -4.63
CA THR A 9 4.66 11.47 -5.74
C THR A 9 6.18 11.67 -5.79
N VAL A 10 6.84 11.82 -4.65
CA VAL A 10 8.30 12.00 -4.55
C VAL A 10 9.04 10.75 -5.02
N VAL A 11 8.62 9.57 -4.57
CA VAL A 11 9.26 8.30 -4.99
C VAL A 11 9.05 8.06 -6.49
N LEU A 12 7.86 8.38 -7.00
CA LEU A 12 7.55 8.31 -8.44
C LEU A 12 8.47 9.24 -9.26
N LEU A 13 8.69 10.48 -8.79
CA LEU A 13 9.58 11.44 -9.44
C LEU A 13 11.03 10.93 -9.51
N ILE A 14 11.54 10.35 -8.41
CA ILE A 14 12.91 9.82 -8.32
C ILE A 14 13.09 8.64 -9.29
N VAL A 15 12.14 7.72 -9.35
CA VAL A 15 12.23 6.56 -10.25
C VAL A 15 12.13 6.99 -11.72
N LEU A 16 11.28 7.97 -12.04
CA LEU A 16 11.19 8.53 -13.40
C LEU A 16 12.48 9.22 -13.84
N MET A 17 13.13 9.97 -12.94
CA MET A 17 14.45 10.56 -13.18
C MET A 17 15.52 9.50 -13.43
N ALA A 18 15.62 8.49 -12.55
CA ALA A 18 16.61 7.42 -12.68
C ALA A 18 16.45 6.63 -13.99
N TYR A 19 15.21 6.38 -14.41
CA TYR A 19 14.93 5.73 -15.67
C TYR A 19 15.21 6.65 -16.88
N ALA A 20 14.96 7.95 -16.78
CA ALA A 20 15.32 8.91 -17.83
C ALA A 20 16.82 8.95 -18.10
N GLU A 21 17.62 8.87 -17.05
CA GLU A 21 19.07 8.76 -17.13
C GLU A 21 19.52 7.40 -17.68
N CYS A 22 18.92 6.29 -17.23
CA CYS A 22 19.23 4.96 -17.78
C CYS A 22 18.90 4.84 -19.27
N GLY A 23 17.74 5.35 -19.71
CA GLY A 23 17.35 5.40 -21.11
C GLY A 23 18.27 6.30 -21.94
N LEU A 24 18.68 7.44 -21.39
CA LEU A 24 19.68 8.32 -21.98
C LEU A 24 21.02 7.61 -22.18
N VAL A 25 21.49 6.83 -21.20
CA VAL A 25 22.76 6.09 -21.30
C VAL A 25 22.69 4.94 -22.30
N LEU A 26 21.57 4.19 -22.32
CA LEU A 26 21.38 3.04 -23.20
C LEU A 26 21.21 3.43 -24.68
N PHE A 27 20.55 4.56 -24.95
CA PHE A 27 20.19 4.98 -26.32
C PHE A 27 20.91 6.26 -26.79
N GLY A 28 21.56 7.00 -25.90
CA GLY A 28 22.12 8.34 -26.19
C GLY A 28 23.27 8.37 -27.18
N VAL A 29 23.95 7.24 -27.43
CA VAL A 29 25.01 7.15 -28.46
C VAL A 29 24.42 6.92 -29.87
N ASN A 30 23.20 6.41 -29.96
CA ASN A 30 22.67 5.84 -31.21
C ASN A 30 21.58 6.68 -31.88
N ASP A 31 20.92 7.59 -31.16
CA ASP A 31 19.79 8.37 -31.68
C ASP A 31 19.80 9.83 -31.21
N ALA A 32 19.70 10.76 -32.18
CA ALA A 32 19.64 12.20 -31.93
C ALA A 32 18.40 12.64 -31.09
N LYS A 33 17.37 11.79 -31.02
CA LYS A 33 16.17 12.03 -30.19
C LYS A 33 16.45 11.87 -28.69
N PHE A 34 17.53 11.17 -28.32
CA PHE A 34 17.96 11.00 -26.94
C PHE A 34 19.17 11.88 -26.58
N CYS A 35 19.59 12.84 -27.41
CA CYS A 35 20.75 13.69 -27.07
C CYS A 35 20.52 14.67 -25.91
N SER A 36 19.30 14.79 -25.38
CA SER A 36 18.99 15.71 -24.28
C SER A 36 18.11 15.05 -23.22
N LEU A 37 18.45 15.31 -21.96
CA LEU A 37 17.71 14.85 -20.77
C LEU A 37 16.20 15.16 -20.87
N SER A 38 15.86 16.35 -21.37
CA SER A 38 14.49 16.82 -21.57
C SER A 38 13.71 15.94 -22.56
N ASN A 39 14.32 15.55 -23.68
CA ASN A 39 13.66 14.69 -24.67
C ASN A 39 13.52 13.25 -24.17
N SER A 40 14.51 12.74 -23.43
CA SER A 40 14.44 11.43 -22.77
C SER A 40 13.31 11.39 -21.74
N LEU A 41 13.18 12.44 -20.89
CA LEU A 41 12.11 12.58 -19.91
C LEU A 41 10.72 12.58 -20.56
N ILE A 42 10.54 13.35 -21.65
CA ILE A 42 9.26 13.40 -22.38
C ILE A 42 8.92 12.03 -23.00
N SER A 43 9.92 11.31 -23.51
CA SER A 43 9.75 9.96 -24.05
C SER A 43 9.30 8.98 -22.97
N ILE A 44 9.94 9.02 -21.79
CA ILE A 44 9.56 8.17 -20.64
C ILE A 44 8.20 8.54 -20.07
N MET A 45 7.86 9.82 -20.03
CA MET A 45 6.51 10.26 -19.63
C MET A 45 5.43 9.79 -20.61
N SER A 46 5.74 9.79 -21.91
CA SER A 46 4.82 9.29 -22.96
C SER A 46 4.65 7.78 -22.90
N LEU A 47 5.74 7.06 -22.60
CA LEU A 47 5.79 5.64 -22.29
C LEU A 47 4.97 5.31 -21.03
N ALA A 48 5.12 6.08 -19.95
CA ALA A 48 4.35 5.95 -18.72
C ALA A 48 2.84 6.18 -18.95
N ALA A 49 2.49 7.13 -19.82
CA ALA A 49 1.12 7.43 -20.21
C ALA A 49 0.53 6.45 -21.25
N SER A 50 1.28 5.40 -21.65
CA SER A 50 0.88 4.42 -22.66
C SER A 50 0.42 5.03 -24.00
N LYS A 51 0.97 6.20 -24.36
CA LYS A 51 0.79 6.77 -25.70
C LYS A 51 2.00 6.39 -26.54
N PHE A 52 1.92 5.29 -27.27
CA PHE A 52 3.02 4.87 -28.13
C PHE A 52 2.80 5.14 -29.62
N ALA A 53 3.64 6.04 -30.13
CA ALA A 53 4.30 5.91 -31.42
C ALA A 53 5.70 5.34 -31.14
N TYR A 54 5.88 4.02 -31.25
CA TYR A 54 7.14 3.30 -30.99
C TYR A 54 7.80 2.80 -32.29
N GLU A 55 7.51 3.42 -33.42
CA GLU A 55 7.90 2.84 -34.70
C GLU A 55 9.36 3.10 -35.09
N GLU A 56 9.99 4.16 -34.58
CA GLU A 56 11.30 4.59 -35.09
C GLU A 56 12.54 4.06 -34.33
N ILE A 57 12.41 3.52 -33.11
CA ILE A 57 13.56 3.02 -32.32
C ILE A 57 13.99 1.60 -32.75
N THR A 58 13.44 1.10 -33.87
CA THR A 58 13.28 -0.33 -34.13
C THR A 58 14.51 -1.02 -34.74
N ASP A 59 15.53 -0.30 -35.23
CA ASP A 59 16.38 -0.90 -36.27
C ASP A 59 17.76 -1.41 -35.84
N LYS A 60 18.23 -1.19 -34.60
CA LYS A 60 19.59 -1.62 -34.23
C LYS A 60 19.77 -2.46 -32.96
N ASN A 61 18.83 -2.47 -31.99
CA ASN A 61 18.92 -3.35 -30.81
C ASN A 61 17.55 -3.69 -30.17
N LYS A 62 16.71 -4.47 -30.86
CA LYS A 62 15.36 -4.87 -30.39
C LYS A 62 15.32 -5.56 -29.02
N VAL A 63 16.37 -6.28 -28.64
CA VAL A 63 16.40 -7.08 -27.40
C VAL A 63 16.55 -6.18 -26.16
N ILE A 64 17.51 -5.24 -26.19
CA ILE A 64 17.77 -4.30 -25.09
C ILE A 64 16.54 -3.41 -24.86
N THR A 65 15.96 -2.91 -25.94
CA THR A 65 14.74 -2.09 -25.92
C THR A 65 13.54 -2.83 -25.32
N ARG A 66 13.38 -4.12 -25.64
CA ARG A 66 12.30 -4.95 -25.09
C ARG A 66 12.48 -5.23 -23.60
N ILE A 67 13.70 -5.54 -23.17
CA ILE A 67 14.01 -5.77 -21.74
C ILE A 67 13.81 -4.48 -20.95
N TYR A 68 14.25 -3.34 -21.50
CA TYR A 68 14.05 -2.03 -20.89
C TYR A 68 12.55 -1.72 -20.72
N TYR A 69 11.75 -1.91 -21.77
CA TYR A 69 10.30 -1.72 -21.72
C TYR A 69 9.62 -2.63 -20.68
N ILE A 70 9.95 -3.91 -20.67
CA ILE A 70 9.38 -4.86 -19.70
C ILE A 70 9.78 -4.48 -18.28
N SER A 71 11.05 -4.13 -18.05
CA SER A 71 11.52 -3.71 -16.72
C SER A 71 10.80 -2.45 -16.23
N PHE A 72 10.58 -1.48 -17.11
CA PHE A 72 9.88 -0.24 -16.82
C PHE A 72 8.41 -0.49 -16.46
N VAL A 73 7.70 -1.27 -17.26
CA VAL A 73 6.30 -1.61 -16.99
C VAL A 73 6.18 -2.37 -15.66
N LEU A 74 7.05 -3.34 -15.39
CA LEU A 74 7.06 -4.06 -14.11
C LEU A 74 7.33 -3.13 -12.93
N LEU A 75 8.38 -2.30 -12.99
CA LEU A 75 8.76 -1.44 -11.88
C LEU A 75 7.76 -0.31 -11.62
N VAL A 76 7.26 0.35 -12.67
CA VAL A 76 6.33 1.47 -12.49
C VAL A 76 4.92 0.98 -12.13
N TYR A 77 4.40 -0.05 -12.80
CA TYR A 77 3.05 -0.54 -12.48
C TYR A 77 3.01 -1.43 -11.23
N VAL A 78 3.94 -2.35 -11.05
CA VAL A 78 3.87 -3.34 -9.94
C VAL A 78 4.46 -2.78 -8.66
N LEU A 79 5.62 -2.12 -8.71
CA LEU A 79 6.29 -1.64 -7.50
C LEU A 79 5.76 -0.28 -7.01
N LEU A 80 5.31 0.62 -7.90
CA LEU A 80 4.81 1.93 -7.50
C LEU A 80 3.28 1.99 -7.47
N VAL A 81 2.61 1.81 -8.60
CA VAL A 81 1.16 2.06 -8.71
C VAL A 81 0.35 1.05 -7.88
N LEU A 82 0.65 -0.24 -8.00
CA LEU A 82 -0.08 -1.29 -7.29
C LEU A 82 0.20 -1.25 -5.77
N HIS A 83 1.45 -1.07 -5.35
CA HIS A 83 1.80 -1.06 -3.93
C HIS A 83 1.20 0.15 -3.18
N ALA A 84 1.15 1.33 -3.82
CA ALA A 84 0.52 2.51 -3.22
C ALA A 84 -1.00 2.37 -3.10
N CYS A 85 -1.65 1.82 -4.14
CA CYS A 85 -3.08 1.54 -4.11
C CYS A 85 -3.42 0.47 -3.05
N LEU A 86 -2.60 -0.58 -2.94
CA LEU A 86 -2.71 -1.61 -1.90
C LEU A 86 -2.59 -1.02 -0.50
N SER A 87 -1.65 -0.10 -0.27
CA SER A 87 -1.43 0.50 1.05
C SER A 87 -2.62 1.36 1.49
N ILE A 88 -3.17 2.17 0.59
CA ILE A 88 -4.36 2.99 0.87
C ILE A 88 -5.58 2.09 1.12
N LEU A 89 -5.76 1.05 0.30
CA LEU A 89 -6.84 0.08 0.46
C LEU A 89 -6.72 -0.69 1.79
N LEU A 90 -5.51 -1.13 2.15
CA LEU A 90 -5.25 -1.79 3.43
C LEU A 90 -5.52 -0.85 4.61
N ALA A 91 -5.13 0.41 4.51
CA ALA A 91 -5.40 1.40 5.57
C ALA A 91 -6.90 1.60 5.77
N ALA A 92 -7.67 1.74 4.68
CA ALA A 92 -9.13 1.83 4.76
C ALA A 92 -9.77 0.54 5.31
N TYR A 93 -9.26 -0.62 4.89
CA TYR A 93 -9.72 -1.92 5.39
C TYR A 93 -9.43 -2.10 6.89
N ASP A 94 -8.25 -1.70 7.35
CA ASP A 94 -7.85 -1.80 8.75
C ASP A 94 -8.61 -0.81 9.63
N GLU A 95 -8.91 0.40 9.13
CA GLU A 95 -9.79 1.35 9.82
C GLU A 95 -11.21 0.77 10.01
N ILE A 96 -11.80 0.22 8.95
CA ILE A 96 -13.12 -0.42 9.02
C ILE A 96 -13.08 -1.63 9.97
N SER A 97 -12.04 -2.46 9.87
CA SER A 97 -11.83 -3.61 10.76
C SER A 97 -11.64 -3.22 12.22
N ALA A 98 -10.93 -2.12 12.50
CA ALA A 98 -10.71 -1.59 13.83
C ALA A 98 -12.04 -1.14 14.47
N THR A 99 -12.91 -0.42 13.75
CA THR A 99 -14.23 -0.02 14.29
C THR A 99 -15.13 -1.23 14.62
N VAL A 100 -15.02 -2.31 13.84
CA VAL A 100 -15.72 -3.57 14.10
C VAL A 100 -15.14 -4.28 15.34
N LYS A 101 -13.81 -4.29 15.51
CA LYS A 101 -13.14 -4.82 16.72
C LYS A 101 -13.52 -4.02 17.97
N THR A 102 -13.60 -2.69 17.89
CA THR A 102 -14.01 -1.84 19.02
C THR A 102 -15.43 -2.19 19.49
N ARG A 103 -16.35 -2.48 18.57
CA ARG A 103 -17.72 -2.92 18.90
C ARG A 103 -17.73 -4.29 19.59
N LYS A 104 -16.92 -5.24 19.12
CA LYS A 104 -16.75 -6.56 19.76
C LYS A 104 -16.14 -6.45 21.17
N SER A 105 -15.18 -5.56 21.37
CA SER A 105 -14.52 -5.37 22.68
C SER A 105 -15.48 -4.84 23.76
N LYS A 106 -16.36 -3.88 23.42
CA LYS A 106 -17.40 -3.39 24.33
C LYS A 106 -18.36 -4.50 24.75
N LEU A 107 -18.75 -5.36 23.81
CA LEU A 107 -19.63 -6.49 24.08
C LEU A 107 -18.96 -7.50 25.03
N ILE A 108 -17.67 -7.81 24.81
CA ILE A 108 -16.89 -8.69 25.69
C ILE A 108 -16.77 -8.09 27.10
N VAL A 109 -16.53 -6.78 27.23
CA VAL A 109 -16.47 -6.11 28.54
C VAL A 109 -17.82 -6.16 29.27
N VAL A 110 -18.93 -5.92 28.56
CA VAL A 110 -20.28 -5.98 29.15
C VAL A 110 -20.62 -7.40 29.59
N VAL A 111 -20.35 -8.42 28.77
CA VAL A 111 -20.54 -9.83 29.15
C VAL A 111 -19.70 -10.17 30.38
N ARG A 112 -18.43 -9.74 30.40
CA ARG A 112 -17.53 -9.98 31.53
C ARG A 112 -18.02 -9.30 32.82
N MET A 113 -18.51 -8.06 32.74
CA MET A 113 -19.13 -7.37 33.88
C MET A 113 -20.38 -8.10 34.38
N PHE A 114 -21.21 -8.61 33.47
CA PHE A 114 -22.41 -9.36 33.83
C PHE A 114 -22.07 -10.64 34.59
N PHE A 115 -21.07 -11.39 34.12
CA PHE A 115 -20.61 -12.62 34.79
C PHE A 115 -20.01 -12.35 36.19
N ILE A 116 -19.28 -11.26 36.38
CA ILE A 116 -18.74 -10.88 37.69
C ILE A 116 -19.87 -10.53 38.66
N SER A 117 -20.84 -9.71 38.23
CA SER A 117 -22.00 -9.34 39.05
C SER A 117 -22.82 -10.55 39.48
N LEU A 118 -23.01 -11.52 38.57
CA LEU A 118 -23.74 -12.76 38.84
C LEU A 118 -22.98 -13.67 39.82
N TYR A 119 -21.64 -13.73 39.70
CA TYR A 119 -20.79 -14.48 40.63
C TYR A 119 -20.82 -13.87 42.04
N ASP A 120 -20.73 -12.54 42.17
CA ASP A 120 -20.80 -11.85 43.46
C ASP A 120 -22.16 -12.06 44.14
N LEU A 121 -23.26 -12.00 43.38
CA LEU A 121 -24.61 -12.28 43.89
C LEU A 121 -24.72 -13.73 44.40
N LEU A 122 -24.23 -14.70 43.61
CA LEU A 122 -24.18 -16.11 43.98
C LEU A 122 -23.33 -16.32 45.24
N TYR A 123 -22.16 -15.68 45.30
CA TYR A 123 -21.26 -15.75 46.45
C TYR A 123 -21.92 -15.21 47.72
N LEU A 124 -22.60 -14.06 47.63
CA LEU A 124 -23.34 -13.47 48.74
C LEU A 124 -24.51 -14.37 49.19
N VAL A 125 -25.26 -14.97 48.27
CA VAL A 125 -26.32 -15.93 48.60
C VAL A 125 -25.75 -17.16 49.31
N PHE A 126 -24.58 -17.65 48.88
CA PHE A 126 -23.91 -18.79 49.51
C PHE A 126 -23.39 -18.46 50.92
N CYS A 127 -22.78 -17.30 51.10
CA CYS A 127 -22.37 -16.79 52.41
C CYS A 127 -23.58 -16.58 53.34
N ARG A 128 -24.71 -16.10 52.82
CA ARG A 128 -25.95 -15.91 53.58
C ARG A 128 -26.54 -17.25 54.02
N LYS A 129 -26.50 -18.28 53.16
CA LYS A 129 -26.86 -19.67 53.53
C LYS A 129 -25.93 -20.28 54.58
N ARG A 130 -24.62 -19.99 54.54
CA ARG A 130 -23.66 -20.47 55.55
C ARG A 130 -23.91 -19.86 56.93
N LYS A 131 -24.19 -18.56 57.00
CA LYS A 131 -24.54 -17.86 58.26
C LYS A 131 -25.81 -18.41 58.92
N PHE A 132 -26.74 -18.96 58.15
CA PHE A 132 -27.98 -19.55 58.67
C PHE A 132 -27.77 -20.95 59.29
N ARG A 133 -26.78 -21.72 58.83
CA ARG A 133 -26.46 -23.05 59.40
C ARG A 133 -25.61 -23.02 60.67
N GLN A 134 -25.01 -21.88 61.03
CA GLN A 134 -24.19 -21.75 62.23
C GLN A 134 -24.99 -21.21 63.44
N LYS A 135 -26.29 -20.94 63.26
CA LYS A 135 -27.22 -20.41 64.27
C LYS A 135 -28.35 -21.39 64.64
N VAL A 136 -28.29 -22.62 64.13
CA VAL A 136 -29.09 -23.77 64.56
C VAL A 136 -28.17 -24.66 65.39
#